data_AF-A0A954MGB5-F1
#
_entry.id   AF-A0A954MGB5-F1
#
_cell.length_a   1.000
_cell.length_b   1.000
_cell.length_c   1.000
_cell.angle_alpha   90.00
_cell.angle_beta   90.00
_cell.angle_gamma   90.00
#
_symmetry.space_group_name_H-M   'P 1'
#
loop_
_entity.id
_entity.type
_entity.pdbx_description
1 polymer ?
#
loop_
_entity_poly.entity_id
_entity_poly.type
_entity_poly.pdbx_seq_one_letter_code
_entity_poly.pdbx_strand_id
1 'polypeptide(L)'
;LAIVATSILWVYWDMHLMPFMPLQEKLAAAFENSSPRVDGGQRKIHKGTPMTLRVVMRAPFDPTSTDPLVLEQIEERLNKTQRLAAETLPLDTFELLEVHLFHENKEQALQQKTFLKDLKTSANGQAQPPATPAVDDAE
;
A
#
# COMPACT_ATOMS: atom_id res chain seq x y z
N LEU A 1 37.10 20.80 -16.56
CA LEU A 1 36.73 20.26 -15.23
C LEU A 1 35.25 19.88 -15.15
N ALA A 2 34.31 20.75 -15.55
CA ALA A 2 32.87 20.44 -15.51
C ALA A 2 32.48 19.14 -16.24
N ILE A 3 32.98 18.91 -17.46
CA ILE A 3 32.65 17.71 -18.26
C ILE A 3 33.06 16.41 -17.55
N VAL A 4 34.25 16.38 -16.91
CA VAL A 4 34.76 15.20 -16.20
C VAL A 4 33.90 14.88 -14.99
N ALA A 5 33.50 15.90 -14.21
CA ALA A 5 32.61 15.72 -13.07
C ALA A 5 31.23 15.21 -13.49
N THR A 6 30.67 15.72 -14.60
CA THR A 6 29.39 15.24 -15.15
C THR A 6 29.49 13.80 -15.67
N SER A 7 30.57 13.41 -16.35
CA SER A 7 30.78 12.03 -16.78
C SER A 7 30.88 11.04 -15.62
N ILE A 8 31.61 11.39 -14.56
CA ILE A 8 31.75 10.55 -13.36
C ILE A 8 30.40 10.41 -12.65
N LEU A 9 29.65 11.51 -12.52
CA LEU A 9 28.33 11.48 -11.91
C LEU A 9 27.35 10.64 -12.73
N TRP A 10 27.41 10.73 -14.06
CA TRP A 10 26.57 9.97 -14.97
C TRP A 10 26.87 8.46 -14.88
N VAL A 11 28.14 8.05 -14.89
CA VAL A 11 28.54 6.65 -14.70
C VAL A 11 28.15 6.14 -13.31
N TYR A 12 28.29 6.97 -12.27
CA TYR A 12 27.84 6.60 -10.93
C TYR A 12 26.33 6.40 -10.88
N TRP A 13 25.55 7.28 -11.51
CA TRP A 13 24.09 7.14 -11.63
C TRP A 13 23.69 5.90 -12.43
N ASP A 14 24.32 5.65 -13.57
CA ASP A 14 24.09 4.49 -14.41
C ASP A 14 24.35 3.18 -13.63
N MET A 15 25.46 3.13 -12.90
CA MET A 15 25.86 1.95 -12.15
C MET A 15 25.05 1.73 -10.86
N HIS A 16 24.63 2.79 -10.15
CA HIS A 16 23.94 2.65 -8.84
C HIS A 16 22.42 2.82 -8.87
N LEU A 17 21.85 3.59 -9.81
CA LEU A 17 20.41 3.89 -9.85
C LEU A 17 19.67 3.22 -11.01
N MET A 18 20.34 2.96 -12.14
CA MET A 18 19.67 2.40 -13.31
C MET A 18 19.31 0.90 -13.26
N PRO A 19 20.04 -0.02 -12.59
CA PRO A 19 19.79 -1.46 -12.79
C PRO A 19 18.38 -1.90 -12.36
N PHE A 20 17.73 -1.13 -11.49
CA PHE A 20 16.41 -1.47 -10.94
C PHE A 20 15.22 -0.94 -11.74
N MET A 21 15.42 0.05 -12.63
CA MET A 21 14.33 0.64 -13.43
C MET A 21 13.67 -0.37 -14.39
N PRO A 22 14.41 -1.20 -15.15
CA PRO A 22 13.79 -2.17 -16.06
C PRO A 22 12.92 -3.19 -15.33
N LEU A 23 13.30 -3.58 -14.10
CA LEU A 23 12.49 -4.48 -13.28
C LEU A 23 11.23 -3.77 -12.79
N GLN A 24 11.35 -2.51 -12.38
CA GLN A 24 10.22 -1.68 -11.96
C GLN A 24 9.19 -1.51 -13.09
N GLU A 25 9.62 -1.25 -14.32
CA GLU A 25 8.75 -1.14 -15.50
C GLU A 25 8.05 -2.46 -15.82
N LYS A 26 8.78 -3.58 -15.83
CA LYS A 26 8.20 -4.91 -16.04
C LYS A 26 7.17 -5.27 -14.97
N LEU A 27 7.44 -4.93 -13.70
CA LEU A 27 6.49 -5.13 -12.61
C LEU A 27 5.27 -4.23 -12.77
N ALA A 28 5.45 -2.97 -13.17
CA ALA A 28 4.35 -2.04 -13.38
C ALA A 28 3.43 -2.48 -14.54
N ALA A 29 4.02 -3.06 -15.60
CA ALA A 29 3.28 -3.65 -16.71
C ALA A 29 2.59 -4.97 -16.33
N ALA A 30 3.22 -5.80 -15.49
CA ALA A 30 2.68 -7.08 -15.06
C ALA A 30 1.57 -6.97 -14.00
N PHE A 31 1.54 -5.85 -13.28
CA PHE A 31 0.67 -5.61 -12.14
C PHE A 31 0.08 -4.20 -12.21
N GLU A 32 -1.12 -4.10 -12.78
CA GLU A 32 -1.85 -2.84 -12.88
C GLU A 32 -2.02 -2.20 -11.50
N ASN A 33 -1.86 -0.88 -11.42
CA ASN A 33 -2.02 -0.09 -10.18
C ASN A 33 -1.09 -0.48 -9.02
N SER A 34 -0.03 -1.26 -9.25
CA SER A 34 0.85 -1.74 -8.17
C SER A 34 1.94 -0.75 -7.73
N SER A 35 2.14 0.36 -8.46
CA SER A 35 3.18 1.37 -8.22
C SER A 35 4.47 0.78 -7.63
N PRO A 36 5.10 -0.20 -8.33
CA PRO A 36 6.17 -0.98 -7.76
C PRO A 36 7.40 -0.09 -7.58
N ARG A 37 8.18 -0.37 -6.54
CA ARG A 37 9.47 0.24 -6.26
C ARG A 37 10.48 -0.86 -5.99
N VAL A 38 11.61 -0.79 -6.68
CA VAL A 38 12.69 -1.75 -6.54
C VAL A 38 13.89 -1.01 -5.96
N ASP A 39 14.36 -1.46 -4.81
CA ASP A 39 15.58 -0.96 -4.17
C ASP A 39 16.54 -2.14 -3.98
N GLY A 40 17.81 -2.00 -4.38
CA GLY A 40 18.84 -2.99 -4.10
C GLY A 40 19.89 -2.43 -3.15
N GLY A 41 20.32 -3.23 -2.18
CA GLY A 41 21.43 -2.85 -1.31
C GLY A 41 21.45 -3.56 0.04
N GLN A 42 22.43 -3.18 0.86
CA GLN A 42 22.55 -3.68 2.23
C GLN A 42 21.77 -2.77 3.18
N ARG A 43 20.83 -3.34 3.94
CA ARG A 43 19.97 -2.60 4.89
C ARG A 43 20.75 -1.88 5.99
N LYS A 44 21.96 -2.35 6.31
CA LYS A 44 22.87 -1.73 7.28
C LYS A 44 24.28 -1.72 6.70
N ILE A 45 25.01 -0.62 6.90
CA ILE A 45 26.44 -0.44 6.55
C ILE A 45 27.36 -1.42 7.34
N HIS A 46 26.82 -2.22 8.25
CA HIS A 46 27.58 -3.18 9.04
C HIS A 46 27.99 -4.39 8.18
N LYS A 47 29.25 -4.82 8.34
CA LYS A 47 29.79 -6.00 7.67
C LYS A 47 28.95 -7.25 8.02
N GLY A 48 28.51 -7.97 6.99
CA GLY A 48 27.77 -9.24 7.13
C GLY A 48 26.25 -9.13 6.94
N THR A 49 25.74 -7.98 6.46
CA THR A 49 24.33 -7.88 6.06
C THR A 49 24.16 -8.40 4.63
N PRO A 50 23.23 -9.34 4.37
CA PRO A 50 23.02 -9.90 3.03
C PRO A 50 22.67 -8.80 2.03
N MET A 51 23.15 -8.94 0.79
CA MET A 51 22.72 -8.07 -0.30
C MET A 51 21.27 -8.43 -0.66
N THR A 52 20.33 -7.55 -0.36
CA THR A 52 18.90 -7.82 -0.56
C THR A 52 18.37 -7.05 -1.77
N LEU A 53 17.65 -7.74 -2.64
CA LEU A 53 16.80 -7.12 -3.66
C LEU A 53 15.42 -6.91 -3.04
N ARG A 54 15.05 -5.66 -2.80
CA ARG A 54 13.76 -5.31 -2.20
C ARG A 54 12.79 -4.84 -3.27
N VAL A 55 11.61 -5.45 -3.30
CA VAL A 55 10.51 -5.08 -4.18
C VAL A 55 9.32 -4.70 -3.33
N VAL A 56 8.96 -3.43 -3.33
CA VAL A 56 7.78 -2.91 -2.64
C VAL A 56 6.69 -2.70 -3.67
N MET A 57 5.51 -3.27 -3.49
CA MET A 57 4.40 -3.09 -4.43
C MET A 57 3.04 -3.10 -3.75
N ARG A 58 2.11 -2.35 -4.32
CA ARG A 58 0.72 -2.31 -3.88
C ARG A 58 -0.04 -3.53 -4.39
N ALA A 59 -0.76 -4.19 -3.49
CA ALA A 59 -1.65 -5.31 -3.79
C ALA A 59 -3.12 -4.89 -3.69
N PRO A 60 -4.02 -5.45 -4.52
CA PRO A 60 -5.46 -5.18 -4.46
C PRO A 60 -6.17 -5.93 -3.32
N PHE A 61 -5.47 -6.85 -2.64
CA PHE A 61 -5.96 -7.68 -1.54
C PHE A 61 -5.18 -7.36 -0.26
N ASP A 62 -5.76 -7.71 0.90
CA ASP A 62 -5.09 -7.59 2.20
C ASP A 62 -4.00 -8.67 2.33
N PRO A 63 -2.70 -8.30 2.34
CA PRO A 63 -1.60 -9.25 2.44
C PRO A 63 -1.50 -9.93 3.82
N THR A 64 -2.28 -9.48 4.80
CA THR A 64 -2.36 -10.08 6.14
C THR A 64 -3.52 -11.08 6.28
N SER A 65 -4.33 -11.24 5.23
CA SER A 65 -5.42 -12.20 5.20
C SER A 65 -4.90 -13.64 5.31
N THR A 66 -5.71 -14.48 5.96
CA THR A 66 -5.46 -15.93 6.08
C THR A 66 -6.35 -16.76 5.14
N ASP A 67 -7.13 -16.10 4.28
CA ASP A 67 -7.98 -16.74 3.28
C ASP A 67 -7.09 -17.53 2.27
N PRO A 68 -7.32 -18.84 2.08
CA PRO A 68 -6.59 -19.65 1.11
C PRO A 68 -6.51 -19.05 -0.29
N LEU A 69 -7.57 -18.38 -0.76
CA LEU A 69 -7.58 -17.74 -2.07
C LEU A 69 -6.63 -16.54 -2.15
N VAL A 70 -6.50 -15.79 -1.05
CA VAL A 70 -5.57 -14.64 -0.98
C VAL A 70 -4.13 -15.13 -0.85
N LEU A 71 -3.90 -16.23 -0.12
CA LEU A 71 -2.58 -16.86 -0.02
C LEU A 71 -2.07 -17.35 -1.38
N GLU A 72 -2.93 -17.99 -2.18
CA GLU A 72 -2.58 -18.40 -3.55
C GLU A 72 -2.22 -17.20 -4.44
N GLN A 73 -2.98 -16.10 -4.34
CA GLN A 73 -2.67 -14.85 -5.06
C GLN A 73 -1.35 -14.22 -4.62
N ILE A 74 -1.01 -14.31 -3.33
CA ILE A 74 0.29 -13.86 -2.80
C ILE A 74 1.39 -14.70 -3.42
N GLU A 75 1.29 -16.03 -3.37
CA GLU A 75 2.31 -16.94 -3.92
C GLU A 75 2.52 -16.75 -5.42
N GLU A 76 1.44 -16.66 -6.20
CA GLU A 76 1.53 -16.38 -7.64
C GLU A 76 2.30 -15.09 -7.91
N ARG A 77 2.02 -14.05 -7.11
CA ARG A 77 2.66 -12.74 -7.23
C ARG A 77 4.15 -12.79 -6.87
N LEU A 78 4.50 -13.50 -5.81
CA LEU A 78 5.90 -13.74 -5.42
C LEU A 78 6.67 -14.48 -6.51
N ASN A 79 6.11 -15.58 -7.02
CA ASN A 79 6.72 -16.37 -8.09
C ASN A 79 6.92 -15.56 -9.37
N LYS A 80 5.91 -14.77 -9.76
CA LYS A 80 5.99 -13.89 -10.93
C LYS A 80 7.04 -12.78 -10.73
N THR A 81 7.14 -12.22 -9.53
CA THR A 81 8.16 -11.21 -9.17
C THR A 81 9.57 -11.79 -9.26
N GLN A 82 9.79 -12.98 -8.70
CA GLN A 82 11.06 -13.69 -8.77
C GLN A 82 11.46 -13.98 -10.22
N ARG A 83 10.53 -14.45 -11.05
CA ARG A 83 10.80 -14.70 -12.47
C ARG A 83 11.20 -13.43 -13.22
N LEU A 84 10.45 -12.35 -13.05
CA LEU A 84 10.77 -11.07 -13.69
C LEU A 84 12.12 -10.51 -13.22
N ALA A 85 12.47 -10.70 -11.95
CA ALA A 85 13.77 -10.34 -11.42
C ALA A 85 14.89 -11.17 -12.09
N ALA A 86 14.72 -12.48 -12.23
CA ALA A 86 15.68 -13.38 -12.90
C ALA A 86 15.90 -13.03 -14.39
N GLU A 87 14.87 -12.55 -15.08
CA GLU A 87 14.96 -12.14 -16.49
C GLU A 87 15.65 -10.78 -16.69
N THR A 88 15.81 -10.00 -15.62
CA THR A 88 16.18 -8.58 -15.74
C THR A 88 17.49 -8.27 -15.01
N LEU A 89 17.77 -9.00 -13.94
CA LEU A 89 18.93 -8.78 -13.08
C LEU A 89 19.70 -10.09 -12.86
N PRO A 90 21.04 -10.00 -12.76
CA PRO A 90 21.86 -11.12 -12.32
C PRO A 90 21.60 -11.39 -10.83
N LEU A 91 20.77 -12.40 -10.52
CA LEU A 91 20.33 -12.72 -9.15
C LEU A 91 21.44 -13.26 -8.25
N ASP A 92 22.53 -13.75 -8.82
CA ASP A 92 23.74 -14.20 -8.11
C ASP A 92 24.40 -13.10 -7.29
N THR A 93 24.12 -11.84 -7.60
CA THR A 93 24.58 -10.68 -6.82
C THR A 93 23.77 -10.42 -5.55
N PHE A 94 22.60 -11.05 -5.39
CA PHE A 94 21.69 -10.86 -4.27
C PHE A 94 21.52 -12.17 -3.48
N GLU A 95 21.60 -12.07 -2.16
CA GLU A 95 21.42 -13.22 -1.26
C GLU A 95 19.94 -13.44 -0.91
N LEU A 96 19.13 -12.37 -0.94
CA LEU A 96 17.73 -12.40 -0.54
C LEU A 96 16.86 -11.56 -1.48
N LEU A 97 15.67 -12.07 -1.81
CA LEU A 97 14.58 -11.32 -2.44
C LEU A 97 13.54 -10.97 -1.37
N GLU A 98 13.42 -9.69 -1.03
CA GLU A 98 12.42 -9.19 -0.08
C GLU A 98 11.25 -8.58 -0.86
N VAL A 99 10.08 -9.22 -0.86
CA VAL A 99 8.88 -8.66 -1.46
C VAL A 99 7.97 -8.12 -0.38
N HIS A 100 7.76 -6.81 -0.38
CA HIS A 100 6.86 -6.12 0.54
C HIS A 100 5.56 -5.76 -0.18
N LEU A 101 4.51 -6.53 0.09
CA LEU A 101 3.17 -6.23 -0.38
C LEU A 101 2.47 -5.31 0.63
N PHE A 102 1.93 -4.20 0.17
CA PHE A 102 1.08 -3.34 0.99
C PHE A 102 -0.29 -3.17 0.33
N HIS A 103 -1.33 -3.09 1.16
CA HIS A 103 -2.67 -2.77 0.71
C HIS A 103 -3.06 -1.40 1.27
N GLU A 104 -3.36 -0.46 0.38
CA GLU A 104 -3.98 0.79 0.78
C GLU A 104 -5.45 0.51 1.06
N ASN A 105 -5.78 0.26 2.33
CA ASN A 105 -7.15 0.45 2.79
C ASN A 105 -7.46 1.92 2.57
N LYS A 106 -8.23 2.26 1.52
CA LYS A 106 -8.90 3.57 1.42
C LYS A 106 -9.49 3.81 2.79
N GLU A 107 -9.04 4.86 3.48
CA GLU A 107 -9.47 5.20 4.83
C GLU A 107 -10.96 4.88 4.97
N GLN A 108 -11.23 3.88 5.83
CA GLN A 108 -12.52 3.41 6.29
C GLN A 108 -13.67 4.21 5.71
N ALA A 109 -14.46 3.59 4.82
CA ALA A 109 -15.75 4.10 4.33
C ALA A 109 -16.26 5.25 5.19
N LEU A 110 -16.18 6.49 4.70
CA LEU A 110 -16.62 7.69 5.41
C LEU A 110 -18.06 7.47 5.91
N GLN A 111 -18.21 6.97 7.13
CA GLN A 111 -19.48 6.78 7.82
C GLN A 111 -19.86 8.15 8.36
N GLN A 112 -20.30 9.01 7.47
CA GLN A 112 -20.72 10.36 7.80
C GLN A 112 -22.22 10.35 8.07
N LYS A 113 -22.61 10.76 9.28
CA LYS A 113 -24.00 11.02 9.64
C LYS A 113 -24.11 12.44 10.17
N THR A 114 -24.75 13.31 9.40
CA THR A 114 -25.01 14.70 9.78
C THR A 114 -26.32 14.78 10.54
N PHE A 115 -26.29 15.34 11.74
CA PHE A 115 -27.48 15.66 12.52
C PHE A 115 -27.71 17.16 12.51
N LEU A 116 -28.92 17.58 12.16
CA LEU A 116 -29.37 18.96 12.25
C LEU A 116 -30.29 19.08 13.46
N LYS A 117 -30.01 20.05 14.33
CA LYS A 117 -30.86 20.36 15.49
C LYS A 117 -31.25 21.83 15.41
N ASP A 118 -32.56 22.09 15.37
CA ASP A 118 -33.07 23.45 15.37
C ASP A 118 -32.93 24.03 16.79
N LEU A 119 -32.15 25.11 16.92
CA LEU A 119 -31.87 25.76 18.19
C LEU A 119 -32.96 26.76 18.59
N LYS A 120 -33.97 27.01 17.74
CA LYS A 120 -35.10 27.88 18.10
C LYS A 120 -36.19 27.18 18.92
N THR A 121 -36.18 25.85 18.99
CA THR A 121 -37.16 25.05 19.77
C THR A 121 -36.78 24.86 21.24
N SER A 122 -35.59 25.25 21.69
CA SER A 122 -35.25 25.24 23.13
C SER A 122 -35.40 26.60 23.81
N ALA A 123 -35.70 27.67 23.06
CA ALA A 123 -35.88 29.02 23.59
C ALA A 123 -37.35 29.46 23.72
N ASN A 124 -38.30 28.68 23.20
CA ASN A 124 -39.73 28.98 23.29
C ASN A 124 -40.54 27.68 23.45
N GLY A 125 -41.20 27.52 24.60
CA GLY A 125 -42.29 26.55 24.73
C GLY A 125 -42.24 25.65 25.97
N GLN A 126 -42.28 26.23 27.17
CA GLN A 126 -43.23 25.70 28.13
C GLN A 126 -44.64 25.95 27.56
N ALA A 127 -45.22 24.94 26.93
CA ALA A 127 -46.65 24.85 26.64
C ALA A 127 -47.02 23.37 26.48
N GLN A 128 -47.60 22.84 27.56
CA GLN A 128 -48.29 21.55 27.72
C GLN A 128 -49.42 21.37 26.65
N PRO A 129 -50.04 20.19 26.56
CA PRO A 129 -49.79 19.03 25.70
C PRO A 129 -50.80 18.96 24.52
N PRO A 130 -50.78 17.89 23.69
CA PRO A 130 -52.06 17.38 23.20
C PRO A 130 -52.28 15.90 23.55
N ALA A 131 -53.54 15.64 23.89
CA ALA A 131 -54.10 14.38 24.35
C ALA A 131 -53.87 13.21 23.37
N THR A 132 -53.74 12.01 23.94
CA THR A 132 -54.08 10.75 23.28
C THR A 132 -55.08 10.02 24.18
N PRO A 133 -56.14 9.43 23.62
CA PRO A 133 -57.36 9.06 24.34
C PRO A 133 -57.25 7.71 25.06
N ALA A 134 -58.12 7.58 26.07
CA ALA A 134 -58.72 6.37 26.60
C ALA A 134 -57.92 5.05 26.50
N VAL A 135 -57.44 4.59 27.66
CA VAL A 135 -57.51 3.16 27.98
C VAL A 135 -58.38 3.01 29.23
N ASP A 136 -59.42 2.25 29.00
CA ASP A 136 -60.43 1.69 29.88
C ASP A 136 -59.74 0.85 30.96
N ASP A 137 -60.02 1.12 32.24
CA ASP A 137 -59.89 0.12 33.31
C ASP A 137 -60.86 0.52 34.42
N ALA A 138 -61.97 -0.21 34.43
CA ALA A 138 -62.90 -0.31 35.53
C ALA A 138 -62.25 -1.09 36.68
N GLU A 139 -62.30 -0.54 37.89
CA GLU A 139 -62.76 -1.18 39.13
C GLU A 139 -62.74 -0.19 40.31
#